data_AF-A0A3C1TLC8-F1
#
_entry.id   AF-A0A3C1TLC8-F1
#
_cell.length_a   1.000
_cell.length_b   1.000
_cell.length_c   1.000
_cell.angle_alpha   90.00
_cell.angle_beta   90.00
_cell.angle_gamma   90.00
#
_symmetry.space_group_name_H-M   'P 1'
#
loop_
_entity.id
_entity.type
_entity.pdbx_description
1 polymer ?
#
loop_
_entity_poly.entity_id
_entity_poly.type
_entity_poly.pdbx_seq_one_letter_code
_entity_poly.pdbx_strand_id
1 'polypeptide(L)'
;MLSPNKQKALLNAKKAYTSLGRIVKMLEDNKYCVDVMQQNLAVIGLLKSANNFLLEGHLNSCFKNAIVSKDEKMQEEKIQEIIKVTKLSQK
;
A
#
# COMPACT_ATOMS: atom_id res chain seq x y z
N MET A 1 -1.22 14.41 14.59
CA MET A 1 -0.11 14.17 13.65
C MET A 1 -0.30 12.82 12.97
N LEU A 2 -0.10 12.71 11.65
CA LEU A 2 -0.04 11.41 10.95
C LEU A 2 1.19 10.63 11.46
N SER A 3 1.07 9.32 11.68
CA SER A 3 2.23 8.50 12.03
C SER A 3 3.30 8.55 10.93
N PRO A 4 4.60 8.38 11.25
CA PRO A 4 5.68 8.43 10.26
C PRO A 4 5.45 7.50 9.06
N ASN A 5 4.91 6.31 9.30
CA ASN A 5 4.58 5.34 8.25
C ASN A 5 3.42 5.80 7.36
N LYS A 6 2.40 6.48 7.93
CA LYS A 6 1.32 7.08 7.11
C LYS A 6 1.83 8.21 6.22
N GLN A 7 2.83 9.00 6.66
CA GLN A 7 3.45 10.02 5.82
C GLN A 7 4.24 9.41 4.65
N LYS A 8 5.02 8.36 4.90
CA LYS A 8 5.74 7.62 3.85
C LYS A 8 4.78 6.98 2.84
N ALA A 9 3.70 6.37 3.33
CA ALA A 9 2.64 5.82 2.48
C ALA A 9 1.99 6.91 1.61
N LEU A 10 1.66 8.06 2.20
CA LEU A 10 1.09 9.21 1.48
C LEU A 10 2.04 9.73 0.40
N LEU A 11 3.34 9.84 0.70
CA LEU A 11 4.34 10.27 -0.27
C LEU A 11 4.37 9.33 -1.49
N ASN A 12 4.40 8.02 -1.26
CA ASN A 12 4.41 7.05 -2.34
C ASN A 12 3.10 7.02 -3.13
N ALA A 13 1.95 7.18 -2.46
CA ALA A 13 0.65 7.31 -3.12
C ALA A 13 0.60 8.55 -4.03
N LYS A 14 1.13 9.70 -3.58
CA LYS A 14 1.25 10.92 -4.40
C LYS A 14 2.14 10.70 -5.62
N LYS A 15 3.30 10.07 -5.45
CA LYS A 15 4.20 9.71 -6.57
C LYS A 15 3.49 8.79 -7.57
N ALA A 16 2.80 7.76 -7.08
CA ALA A 16 2.03 6.83 -7.91
C ALA A 16 0.95 7.57 -8.72
N TYR A 17 0.20 8.47 -8.08
CA TYR A 17 -0.82 9.29 -8.74
C TYR A 17 -0.23 10.15 -9.87
N THR A 18 0.86 10.87 -9.61
CA THR A 18 1.53 11.68 -10.64
C THR A 18 2.06 10.82 -11.79
N SER A 19 2.69 9.69 -11.49
CA SER A 19 3.20 8.77 -12.50
C SER A 19 2.09 8.15 -13.34
N LEU A 20 0.94 7.79 -12.72
CA LEU A 20 -0.23 7.30 -13.43
C LEU A 20 -0.76 8.35 -14.42
N GLY A 21 -0.81 9.62 -14.03
CA GLY A 21 -1.17 10.71 -14.95
C GLY A 21 -0.24 10.83 -16.16
N ARG A 22 1.06 10.50 -16.01
CA ARG A 22 2.00 10.44 -17.14
C ARG A 22 1.72 9.24 -18.04
N ILE A 23 1.42 8.08 -17.47
CA ILE A 23 1.08 6.86 -18.20
C ILE A 23 -0.17 7.06 -19.07
N VAL A 24 -1.19 7.73 -18.54
CA VAL A 24 -2.39 8.10 -19.30
C VAL A 24 -2.00 8.91 -20.55
N LYS A 25 -1.17 9.95 -20.39
CA LYS A 25 -0.67 10.72 -21.54
C LYS A 25 0.15 9.87 -22.52
N MET A 26 0.99 8.95 -22.02
CA MET A 26 1.75 8.05 -22.90
C MET A 26 0.84 7.17 -23.75
N LEU A 27 -0.30 6.72 -23.20
CA LEU A 27 -1.30 5.95 -23.93
C LEU A 27 -2.03 6.82 -24.96
N GLU A 28 -2.46 8.02 -24.57
CA GLU A 28 -3.10 9.01 -25.47
C GLU A 28 -2.18 9.38 -26.64
N ASP A 29 -0.88 9.53 -26.38
CA ASP A 29 0.15 9.85 -27.37
C ASP A 29 0.64 8.62 -28.19
N ASN A 30 0.01 7.45 -28.02
CA ASN A 30 0.41 6.19 -28.68
C ASN A 30 1.90 5.84 -28.52
N LYS A 31 2.47 6.05 -27.33
CA LYS A 31 3.87 5.68 -27.04
C LYS A 31 4.09 4.18 -27.09
N TYR A 32 5.35 3.78 -27.24
CA TYR A 32 5.75 2.39 -27.36
C TYR A 32 5.29 1.56 -26.15
N CYS A 33 4.62 0.43 -26.43
CA CYS A 33 3.93 -0.35 -25.41
C CYS A 33 4.86 -0.85 -24.30
N VAL A 34 6.12 -1.21 -24.63
CA VAL A 34 7.08 -1.69 -23.64
C VAL A 34 7.42 -0.61 -22.61
N ASP A 35 7.57 0.64 -23.05
CA ASP A 35 7.87 1.76 -22.16
C ASP A 35 6.68 2.04 -21.22
N VAL A 36 5.45 1.99 -21.75
CA VAL A 36 4.23 2.11 -20.95
C VAL A 36 4.14 0.99 -19.91
N MET A 37 4.43 -0.26 -20.31
CA MET A 37 4.44 -1.41 -19.39
C MET A 37 5.48 -1.23 -18.27
N GLN A 38 6.67 -0.73 -18.58
CA GLN A 38 7.69 -0.45 -17.57
C GLN A 38 7.22 0.64 -16.57
N GLN A 39 6.59 1.71 -17.05
CA GLN A 39 6.05 2.74 -16.16
C GLN A 39 4.90 2.21 -15.30
N ASN A 40 4.03 1.34 -15.83
CA ASN A 40 3.00 0.66 -15.05
C ASN A 40 3.61 -0.15 -13.90
N LEU A 41 4.65 -0.94 -14.18
CA LEU A 41 5.34 -1.72 -13.15
C LEU A 41 5.96 -0.83 -12.06
N ALA A 42 6.51 0.33 -12.44
CA ALA A 42 7.02 1.31 -11.48
C ALA A 42 5.91 1.86 -10.56
N VAL A 43 4.73 2.17 -11.10
CA VAL A 43 3.56 2.61 -10.31
C VAL A 43 3.08 1.50 -9.36
N ILE A 44 3.00 0.26 -9.82
CA ILE A 44 2.67 -0.89 -8.98
C ILE A 44 3.67 -1.02 -7.82
N GLY A 45 4.97 -0.84 -8.09
CA GLY A 45 6.01 -0.85 -7.06
C GLY A 45 5.81 0.24 -5.99
N LEU A 46 5.45 1.46 -6.41
CA LEU A 46 5.13 2.56 -5.48
C LEU A 46 3.92 2.24 -4.60
N LEU A 47 2.86 1.67 -5.17
CA LEU A 47 1.65 1.28 -4.43
C LEU A 47 1.94 0.15 -3.44
N LYS A 48 2.70 -0.88 -3.85
CA LYS A 48 3.16 -1.95 -2.96
C LYS A 48 3.97 -1.40 -1.79
N SER A 49 4.90 -0.49 -2.06
CA SER A 49 5.69 0.17 -1.01
C SER A 49 4.82 0.99 -0.06
N ALA A 50 3.85 1.75 -0.58
CA ALA A 50 2.89 2.48 0.26
C ALA A 50 2.09 1.55 1.18
N ASN A 51 1.62 0.42 0.64
CA ASN A 51 0.88 -0.58 1.41
C ASN A 51 1.75 -1.21 2.51
N ASN A 52 3.02 -1.51 2.22
CA ASN A 52 3.96 -2.04 3.21
C ASN A 52 4.17 -1.07 4.39
N PHE A 53 4.31 0.25 4.13
CA PHE A 53 4.38 1.23 5.21
C PHE A 53 3.10 1.26 6.06
N LEU A 54 1.92 1.19 5.43
CA LEU A 54 0.65 1.13 6.18
C LEU A 54 0.57 -0.12 7.05
N LEU A 55 0.94 -1.28 6.51
CA LEU A 55 0.96 -2.55 7.23
C LEU A 55 1.93 -2.49 8.42
N GLU A 56 3.17 -2.05 8.20
CA GLU A 56 4.17 -1.88 9.26
C GLU A 56 3.67 -0.93 10.36
N GLY A 57 3.03 0.18 9.97
CA GLY A 57 2.42 1.12 10.92
C GLY A 57 1.28 0.48 11.72
N HIS A 58 0.41 -0.30 11.06
CA HIS A 58 -0.70 -1.00 11.72
C HIS A 58 -0.20 -2.06 12.69
N LEU A 59 0.81 -2.86 12.30
CA LEU A 59 1.41 -3.89 13.13
C LEU A 59 2.03 -3.31 14.40
N ASN A 60 2.72 -2.17 14.30
CA ASN A 60 3.35 -1.49 15.44
C ASN A 60 2.40 -0.65 16.30
N SER A 61 1.12 -0.53 15.94
CA SER A 61 0.14 0.28 16.67
C SER A 61 -1.11 -0.52 17.03
N CYS A 62 -2.15 -0.47 16.18
CA CYS A 62 -3.45 -1.09 16.44
C CYS A 62 -3.31 -2.59 16.76
N PHE A 63 -2.51 -3.31 15.97
CA PHE A 63 -2.31 -4.74 16.15
C PHE A 63 -1.55 -5.05 17.45
N LYS A 64 -0.41 -4.38 17.68
CA LYS A 64 0.37 -4.54 18.92
C LYS A 64 -0.49 -4.31 20.17
N ASN A 65 -1.29 -3.26 20.17
CA ASN A 65 -2.19 -2.94 21.27
C ASN A 65 -3.27 -4.01 21.47
N ALA A 66 -3.79 -4.59 20.39
CA ALA A 66 -4.78 -5.66 20.48
C ALA A 66 -4.18 -6.95 21.05
N ILE A 67 -2.98 -7.34 20.61
CA ILE A 67 -2.31 -8.57 21.08
C ILE A 67 -1.92 -8.50 22.56
N VAL A 68 -1.57 -7.32 23.09
CA VAL A 68 -1.26 -7.17 24.53
C VAL A 68 -2.52 -7.01 25.39
N SER A 69 -3.70 -6.87 24.79
CA SER A 69 -4.96 -6.81 25.51
C SER A 69 -5.36 -8.19 26.05
N LYS A 70 -6.26 -8.25 27.03
CA LYS A 70 -6.88 -9.51 27.49
C LYS A 70 -8.18 -9.85 26.76
N ASP A 71 -8.47 -9.17 25.65
CA ASP A 71 -9.70 -9.36 24.88
C ASP A 71 -9.43 -10.30 23.69
N GLU A 72 -9.75 -11.58 23.87
CA GLU A 72 -9.55 -12.63 22.86
C GLU A 72 -10.31 -12.33 21.56
N LYS A 73 -11.50 -11.72 21.65
CA LYS A 73 -12.29 -11.39 20.46
C LYS A 73 -11.59 -10.30 19.65
N MET A 74 -11.10 -9.26 20.31
CA MET A 74 -10.34 -8.20 19.64
C MET A 74 -9.04 -8.73 19.02
N GLN A 75 -8.35 -9.67 19.68
CA GLN A 75 -7.15 -10.31 19.14
C GLN A 75 -7.46 -11.06 17.84
N GLU A 76 -8.49 -11.92 17.85
CA GLU A 76 -8.89 -12.69 16.67
C GLU A 76 -9.30 -11.79 15.50
N GLU A 77 -10.11 -10.74 15.77
CA GLU A 77 -10.51 -9.77 14.75
C GLU A 77 -9.29 -9.12 14.07
N LYS A 78 -8.28 -8.72 14.84
CA LYS A 78 -7.07 -8.10 14.29
C LYS A 78 -6.18 -9.08 13.53
N ILE A 79 -6.13 -10.35 13.93
CA ILE A 79 -5.45 -11.40 13.16
C ILE A 79 -6.15 -11.60 11.81
N GLN A 80 -7.49 -11.67 11.79
CA GLN A 80 -8.24 -11.83 10.56
C GLN A 80 -8.10 -10.64 9.60
N GLU A 81 -8.00 -9.40 10.12
CA GLU A 81 -7.67 -8.22 9.32
C GLU A 81 -6.34 -8.38 8.56
N ILE A 82 -5.28 -8.84 9.24
CA ILE A 82 -3.96 -9.04 8.61
C ILE A 82 -3.99 -10.17 7.58
N ILE A 83 -4.65 -11.30 7.88
CA ILE A 83 -4.80 -12.41 6.94
C ILE A 83 -5.51 -11.94 5.68
N LYS A 84 -6.60 -11.18 5.83
CA LYS A 84 -7.37 -10.63 4.71
C LYS A 84 -6.52 -9.73 3.82
N VAL A 85 -5.77 -8.79 4.40
CA VAL A 85 -4.89 -7.88 3.62
C VAL A 85 -3.77 -8.65 2.92
N THR A 86 -3.16 -9.63 3.59
CA THR A 86 -2.07 -10.44 3.01
C THR A 86 -2.54 -11.24 1.81
N LYS A 87 -3.74 -11.83 1.87
CA LYS A 87 -4.36 -12.54 0.73
C LYS A 87 -4.62 -11.63 -0.47
N LEU A 88 -4.96 -10.36 -0.24
CA LEU A 88 -5.14 -9.39 -1.33
C LEU A 88 -3.82 -8.99 -2.00
N SER A 89 -2.72 -8.97 -1.25
CA SER A 89 -1.39 -8.60 -1.77
C SER A 89 -0.73 -9.68 -2.63
N GLN A 90 -1.24 -10.92 -2.61
CA GLN A 90 -0.73 -12.05 -3.38
C GLN A 90 -1.46 -12.26 -4.72
N LYS A 91 -2.51 -11.48 -4.97
CA LYS A 91 -3.21 -11.42 -6.26
C LYS A 91 -2.60 -10.34 -7.14
#